data_AF-A0A959WZI5-F1
#
_entry.id   AF-A0A959WZI5-F1
#
_cell.length_a   1.000
_cell.length_b   1.000
_cell.length_c   1.000
_cell.angle_alpha   90.00
_cell.angle_beta   90.00
_cell.angle_gamma   90.00
#
_symmetry.space_group_name_H-M   'P 1'
#
loop_
_entity.id
_entity.type
_entity.pdbx_description
1 polymer ?
#
loop_
_entity_poly.entity_id
_entity_poly.type
_entity_poly.pdbx_seq_one_letter_code
_entity_poly.pdbx_strand_id
1 'polypeptide(L)' 'TTHYMEEAEALCDRVAMMSRGRVATEGTPSELTHQLGPTATLEDVFRHFAGTGLDHEEGGMRNVRSTRRTAGRLG' A
#
# COMPACT_ATOMS: atom_id res chain seq x y z
N THR A 1 -9.41 -5.94 4.13
CA THR A 1 -8.12 -5.24 3.91
C THR A 1 -7.45 -5.09 5.27
N THR A 2 -6.32 -5.76 5.50
CA THR A 2 -5.53 -5.65 6.75
C THR A 2 -4.29 -4.78 6.51
N HIS A 3 -3.77 -4.13 7.55
CA HIS A 3 -2.47 -3.45 7.51
C HIS A 3 -1.34 -4.34 8.08
N TYR A 4 -1.68 -5.52 8.60
CA TYR A 4 -0.72 -6.50 9.10
C TYR A 4 -0.32 -7.43 7.97
N MET A 5 0.91 -7.25 7.46
CA MET A 5 1.40 -8.01 6.30
C MET A 5 1.55 -9.51 6.61
N GLU A 6 1.88 -9.90 7.85
CA GLU A 6 1.92 -11.32 8.26
C GLU A 6 0.57 -12.03 8.13
N GLU A 7 -0.54 -11.37 8.50
CA GLU A 7 -1.88 -11.94 8.33
C GLU A 7 -2.23 -12.13 6.85
N ALA A 8 -1.83 -11.18 6.00
CA ALA A 8 -2.05 -11.26 4.56
C ALA A 8 -1.22 -12.40 3.92
N GLU A 9 -0.02 -12.66 4.45
CA GLU A 9 0.82 -13.76 4.00
C GLU A 9 0.27 -15.14 4.41
N ALA A 10 -0.27 -15.24 5.63
CA ALA A 10 -0.74 -16.51 6.19
C ALA A 10 -2.18 -16.89 5.77
N LEU A 11 -3.03 -15.92 5.44
CA LEU A 11 -4.47 -16.13 5.25
C LEU A 11 -4.96 -15.92 3.82
N CYS A 12 -4.15 -15.33 2.92
CA CYS A 12 -4.60 -14.97 1.57
C CYS A 12 -3.81 -15.71 0.48
N ASP A 13 -4.54 -16.31 -0.47
CA ASP A 13 -3.95 -16.92 -1.67
C ASP A 13 -3.36 -15.87 -2.63
N ARG A 14 -3.94 -14.65 -2.62
CA ARG A 14 -3.50 -13.52 -3.45
C ARG A 14 -3.57 -12.22 -2.66
N VAL A 15 -2.60 -11.35 -2.89
CA VAL A 15 -2.48 -10.02 -2.29
C VAL A 15 -2.41 -8.98 -3.41
N ALA A 16 -3.20 -7.92 -3.27
CA ALA A 16 -3.12 -6.73 -4.12
C ALA A 16 -2.69 -5.54 -3.26
N MET A 17 -1.64 -4.84 -3.71
CA MET A 17 -1.13 -3.65 -3.04
C MET A 17 -1.67 -2.41 -3.73
N MET A 18 -2.33 -1.56 -2.97
CA MET A 18 -2.92 -0.32 -3.48
C MET A 18 -2.10 0.89 -3.04
N SER A 19 -1.86 1.81 -3.97
CA SER A 19 -1.24 3.12 -3.70
C SER A 19 -1.99 4.20 -4.45
N ARG A 20 -2.29 5.32 -3.79
CA ARG A 20 -2.97 6.49 -4.37
C ARG A 20 -4.27 6.15 -5.13
N GLY A 21 -5.02 5.18 -4.63
CA GLY A 21 -6.30 4.75 -5.23
C GLY A 21 -6.17 3.89 -6.49
N ARG A 22 -4.98 3.37 -6.79
CA ARG A 22 -4.72 2.41 -7.88
C ARG A 22 -4.05 1.17 -7.34
N VAL A 23 -4.23 0.03 -8.00
CA VAL A 23 -3.49 -1.20 -7.71
C VAL A 23 -2.09 -1.02 -8.29
N ALA A 24 -1.08 -1.08 -7.43
CA ALA A 24 0.33 -0.99 -7.81
C ALA A 24 0.88 -2.34 -8.26
N THR A 25 0.48 -3.42 -7.57
CA THR A 25 0.81 -4.80 -7.94
C THR A 25 -0.21 -5.77 -7.35
N GLU A 26 -0.34 -6.95 -7.97
CA GLU A 26 -1.16 -8.05 -7.48
C GLU A 26 -0.50 -9.40 -7.80
N GLY A 27 -0.63 -10.37 -6.90
CA GLY A 27 0.00 -11.69 -7.07
C GLY A 27 -0.13 -12.55 -5.83
N THR A 28 0.45 -13.75 -5.83
CA THR A 28 0.63 -14.49 -4.58
C THR A 28 1.72 -13.83 -3.72
N PRO A 29 1.68 -13.96 -2.39
CA PRO A 29 2.73 -13.42 -1.53
C PRO A 29 4.14 -13.89 -1.95
N SER A 30 4.26 -15.19 -2.26
CA SER A 30 5.53 -15.79 -2.68
C SER A 30 6.04 -15.26 -4.03
N GLU A 31 5.17 -15.06 -5.02
CA GLU A 31 5.59 -14.46 -6.30
C GLU A 31 6.05 -13.01 -6.14
N LEU A 32 5.39 -12.26 -5.27
CA LEU A 32 5.71 -10.87 -5.01
C LEU A 32 7.05 -10.73 -4.28
N THR A 33 7.29 -11.52 -3.24
CA THR A 33 8.58 -11.51 -2.52
C THR A 33 9.72 -12.03 -3.40
N HIS A 34 9.49 -13.07 -4.20
CA HIS A 34 10.50 -13.63 -5.10
C HIS A 34 10.95 -12.64 -6.20
N GLN A 35 10.11 -11.67 -6.56
CA GLN A 35 10.50 -10.59 -7.48
C GLN A 35 11.54 -9.63 -6.89
N LEU A 36 11.58 -9.48 -5.56
CA LEU A 36 12.55 -8.62 -4.87
C LEU A 36 13.77 -9.41 -4.37
N GLY A 37 13.59 -10.68 -4.03
CA GLY A 37 14.68 -11.56 -3.63
C GLY A 37 14.25 -12.64 -2.62
N PRO A 38 15.12 -13.63 -2.36
CA PRO A 38 14.78 -14.79 -1.54
C PRO A 38 14.56 -14.48 -0.05
N THR A 39 14.98 -13.30 0.42
CA THR A 39 14.81 -12.82 1.80
C THR A 39 13.88 -11.62 1.89
N ALA A 40 13.20 -11.25 0.79
CA ALA A 40 12.32 -10.10 0.77
C ALA A 40 11.00 -10.44 1.48
N THR A 41 10.46 -9.45 2.19
CA THR A 41 9.17 -9.54 2.87
C THR A 41 8.09 -8.83 2.06
N LEU A 42 6.81 -9.05 2.40
CA LEU A 42 5.71 -8.26 1.84
C LEU A 42 5.84 -6.75 2.14
N GLU A 43 6.54 -6.36 3.21
CA GLU A 43 6.84 -4.96 3.47
C GLU A 43 7.79 -4.38 2.42
N ASP A 44 8.82 -5.14 2.02
CA ASP A 44 9.75 -4.73 0.98
C ASP A 44 9.04 -4.59 -0.37
N VAL A 45 8.15 -5.54 -0.69
CA VAL A 45 7.29 -5.48 -1.87
C VAL A 45 6.45 -4.20 -1.84
N PHE A 46 5.82 -3.88 -0.71
CA PHE A 46 5.03 -2.66 -0.57
C PHE A 46 5.88 -1.41 -0.78
N ARG A 47 7.07 -1.35 -0.17
CA ARG A 47 7.99 -0.23 -0.33
C ARG A 47 8.43 -0.05 -1.78
N HIS A 48 8.66 -1.15 -2.49
CA HIS A 48 9.08 -1.13 -3.89
C HIS A 48 7.95 -0.71 -4.84
N PHE A 49 6.75 -1.29 -4.70
CA PHE A 49 5.64 -1.07 -5.64
C PHE A 49 4.73 0.09 -5.24
N ALA A 50 4.37 0.20 -3.97
CA ALA A 50 3.46 1.22 -3.45
C ALA A 50 4.17 2.44 -2.86
N GLY A 51 5.45 2.29 -2.50
CA GLY A 51 6.28 3.31 -1.86
C GLY A 51 6.95 4.32 -2.79
N THR A 52 6.60 4.36 -4.09
CA THR A 52 7.08 5.32 -5.12
C THR A 52 6.68 6.81 -4.88
N GLY A 53 6.54 7.18 -3.62
CA GLY A 53 6.37 8.53 -3.12
C GLY A 53 6.81 8.70 -1.67
N LEU A 54 7.63 7.78 -1.17
CA LEU A 54 8.18 7.76 0.20
C LEU A 54 9.71 7.91 0.19
N ASP A 55 10.36 7.90 -0.97
CA ASP A 55 11.83 7.87 -1.14
C ASP A 55 12.52 9.25 -1.18
N HIS A 56 11.77 10.35 -1.04
CA HIS A 56 12.37 11.63 -0.65
C HIS A 56 11.30 12.50 0.02
N GLU A 57 11.67 13.17 1.11
CA GLU A 57 11.06 14.36 1.73
C GLU A 57 10.85 14.18 3.26
N GLU A 58 11.88 14.56 4.03
CA GLU A 58 11.66 15.29 5.27
C GLU A 58 10.79 16.51 4.95
N GLY A 59 9.47 16.48 5.17
CA GLY A 59 8.67 17.70 5.06
C GLY A 59 7.19 17.56 4.71
N GLY A 60 6.35 17.72 5.73
CA GLY A 60 5.13 18.53 5.57
C GLY A 60 3.81 17.77 5.54
N MET A 61 2.95 18.09 6.51
CA MET A 61 1.50 17.82 6.57
C MET A 61 0.70 18.49 5.41
N ARG A 62 1.16 18.43 4.16
CA ARG A 62 0.49 19.05 3.01
C ARG A 62 -0.38 18.04 2.27
N ASN A 63 -1.19 17.25 2.97
CA ASN A 63 -2.23 16.42 2.33
C ASN A 63 -3.52 16.27 3.16
N VAL A 64 -3.82 17.20 4.07
CA VAL A 64 -5.16 17.31 4.68
C VAL A 64 -6.04 18.21 3.80
N ARG A 65 -6.47 17.74 2.62
CA ARG A 65 -7.47 18.46 1.81
C ARG A 65 -8.60 17.64 1.18
N SER A 66 -8.74 16.34 1.46
CA SER A 66 -9.76 15.52 0.76
C SER A 66 -10.87 14.88 1.61
N THR A 67 -11.21 15.41 2.79
CA THR A 67 -12.36 14.87 3.57
C THR A 67 -13.46 15.88 3.93
N ARG A 68 -13.46 17.12 3.40
CA ARG A 68 -14.48 18.13 3.76
C ARG A 68 -15.50 18.49 2.69
N ARG A 69 -15.86 17.58 1.78
CA ARG A 69 -16.93 17.83 0.77
C ARG A 69 -18.21 17.00 0.95
N THR A 70 -18.65 16.75 2.18
CA THR A 70 -19.99 16.15 2.41
C THR A 70 -20.84 16.83 3.49
N ALA A 71 -20.35 17.86 4.18
CA ALA A 71 -21.10 18.51 5.26
C ALA A 71 -21.60 19.93 4.94
N GLY A 72 -22.07 20.18 3.71
CA GLY A 72 -22.50 21.53 3.28
C GLY A 72 -23.72 21.55 2.37
N ARG A 73 -24.62 20.56 2.47
CA ARG A 73 -25.88 20.56 1.72
C ARG A 73 -27.03 19.88 2.46
N LEU A 74 -27.23 20.30 3.71
CA LEU A 74 -28.52 20.29 4.40
C LEU A 74 -28.61 21.72 4.94
N GLY A 75 -29.41 22.59 4.34
CA GLY A 75 -30.86 22.63 4.54
C GLY A 75 -31.10 23.76 5.52
#